data_AF-A0A183LAZ2-F1
#
_entry.id   AF-A0A183LAZ2-F1
#
_cell.length_a   1.000
_cell.length_b   1.000
_cell.length_c   1.000
_cell.angle_alpha   90.00
_cell.angle_beta   90.00
_cell.angle_gamma   90.00
#
_symmetry.space_group_name_H-M   'P 1'
#
loop_
_entity.id
_entity.type
_entity.pdbx_description
1 polymer ?
#
loop_
_entity_poly.entity_id
_entity_poly.type
_entity_poly.pdbx_seq_one_letter_code
_entity_poly.pdbx_strand_id
1 'polypeptide(L)' 'MVIGDTALPHKPTWVSPDHTTGSQIANIFINKQFRKSVEDMRTKRIDIPSGHHLDVAKIKVKLKNH' A
#
# COMPACT_ATOMS: atom_id res chain seq x y z
N MET A 1 7.11 7.75 -19.41
CA MET A 1 6.67 6.83 -18.34
C MET A 1 6.06 7.68 -17.24
N VAL A 2 4.72 7.69 -17.11
CA VAL A 2 4.03 8.49 -16.09
C VAL A 2 3.61 7.53 -14.99
N ILE A 3 4.39 7.47 -13.91
CA ILE A 3 3.96 6.81 -12.67
C ILE A 3 3.04 7.80 -11.96
N GLY A 4 1.80 7.40 -11.73
CA GLY A 4 0.83 8.21 -10.99
C GLY A 4 1.12 8.10 -9.51
N ASP A 5 2.08 8.86 -9.00
CA ASP A 5 2.50 8.79 -7.60
C ASP A 5 1.39 9.24 -6.65
N THR A 6 0.83 8.28 -5.93
CA THR A 6 0.20 8.54 -4.63
C THR A 6 1.18 8.00 -3.60
N ALA A 7 1.91 8.90 -2.94
CA ALA A 7 2.83 8.53 -1.87
C ALA A 7 2.03 7.87 -0.73
N LEU A 8 2.41 6.64 -0.41
CA LEU A 8 1.92 5.85 0.72
C LEU A 8 2.36 6.53 2.05
N PRO A 9 1.72 6.21 3.19
CA PRO A 9 2.16 6.71 4.50
C PRO A 9 3.67 6.46 4.72
N HIS A 10 4.34 7.40 5.39
CA HIS A 10 5.79 7.41 5.68
C HIS A 10 6.34 6.21 6.48
N LYS A 11 5.55 5.14 6.68
CA LYS A 11 5.91 3.99 7.50
C LYS A 11 6.47 2.86 6.61
N PRO A 12 7.53 2.17 7.05
CA PRO A 12 8.12 1.07 6.30
C PRO A 12 7.16 -0.13 6.24
N THR A 13 6.96 -0.69 5.05
CA THR A 13 6.15 -1.89 4.84
C THR A 13 6.85 -3.18 5.31
N TRP A 14 8.15 -3.12 5.58
CA TRP A 14 8.91 -4.21 6.21
C TRP A 14 9.89 -3.64 7.21
N VAL A 15 10.04 -4.31 8.35
CA VAL A 15 11.01 -3.97 9.40
C VAL A 15 11.81 -5.22 9.73
N SER A 16 13.13 -5.06 9.80
CA SER A 16 14.05 -6.13 10.16
C SER A 16 13.73 -6.66 11.57
N PRO A 17 14.01 -7.95 11.86
CA PRO A 17 13.69 -8.55 13.16
C PRO A 17 14.33 -7.84 14.38
N ASP A 18 15.45 -7.14 14.16
CA ASP A 18 16.15 -6.34 15.16
C ASP A 18 15.60 -4.90 15.28
N HIS A 19 14.53 -4.56 14.55
CA HIS A 19 13.88 -3.25 14.52
C HIS A 19 14.78 -2.07 14.12
N THR A 20 15.96 -2.31 13.53
CA THR A 20 16.92 -1.25 13.18
C THR A 20 16.72 -0.71 11.76
N THR A 21 16.16 -1.52 10.85
CA THR A 21 16.08 -1.22 9.42
C THR A 21 14.65 -1.40 8.92
N GLY A 22 14.15 -0.45 8.14
CA GLY A 22 12.83 -0.52 7.51
C GLY A 22 12.90 -0.25 6.00
N SER A 23 12.08 -0.93 5.21
CA SER A 23 11.95 -0.71 3.77
C SER A 23 10.48 -0.59 3.32
N GLN A 24 10.23 0.18 2.26
CA GLN A 24 8.92 0.30 1.60
C GLN A 24 8.91 -0.59 0.34
N ILE A 25 8.86 -1.91 0.55
CA ILE A 25 8.93 -2.89 -0.56
C ILE A 25 7.55 -3.27 -1.12
N ALA A 26 6.44 -2.93 -0.46
CA ALA A 26 5.12 -3.14 -1.03
C ALA A 26 4.54 -1.82 -1.51
N ASN A 27 4.19 -1.78 -2.80
CA ASN A 27 3.56 -0.64 -3.43
C ASN A 27 2.26 -1.14 -4.08
N ILE A 28 1.12 -0.58 -3.65
CA ILE A 28 -0.16 -0.80 -4.33
C ILE A 28 -0.23 0.20 -5.48
N PHE A 29 -0.12 -0.29 -6.71
CA PHE A 29 -0.23 0.55 -7.90
C PHE A 29 -1.68 0.65 -8.35
N ILE A 30 -2.16 1.88 -8.49
CA ILE A 30 -3.50 2.19 -9.00
C ILE A 30 -3.33 3.07 -10.23
N ASN A 31 -4.05 2.74 -11.30
CA ASN A 31 -4.01 3.56 -12.52
C ASN A 31 -4.41 5.01 -12.18
N LYS A 32 -3.64 5.98 -12.70
CA LYS A 32 -3.80 7.41 -12.43
C LYS A 32 -5.24 7.91 -12.62
N GLN A 33 -5.98 7.35 -13.58
CA GLN A 33 -7.38 7.70 -13.82
C GLN A 33 -8.28 7.36 -12.62
N PHE A 34 -7.93 6.33 -11.87
CA PHE A 34 -8.68 5.82 -10.71
C PHE A 34 -8.11 6.32 -9.38
N ARG A 35 -7.12 7.21 -9.36
CA ARG A 35 -6.55 7.76 -8.12
C ARG A 35 -7.60 8.34 -7.17
N LYS A 36 -8.63 9.00 -7.71
CA LYS A 36 -9.73 9.59 -6.92
C LYS A 36 -10.74 8.55 -6.38
N SER A 37 -10.63 7.29 -6.79
CA SER A 37 -11.50 6.21 -6.29
C SER A 37 -10.98 5.52 -5.03
N VAL A 38 -9.76 5.87 -4.59
CA VAL A 38 -9.20 5.38 -3.33
C VAL A 38 -9.90 6.11 -2.19
N GLU A 39 -10.68 5.38 -1.39
CA GLU A 39 -11.40 5.92 -0.24
C GLU A 39 -10.53 5.93 1.02
N ASP A 40 -9.70 4.90 1.19
CA ASP A 40 -8.81 4.72 2.34
C ASP A 40 -7.59 3.90 1.95
N MET A 41 -6.47 4.16 2.60
CA MET A 41 -5.22 3.45 2.38
C MET A 41 -4.42 3.42 3.67
N ARG A 42 -4.17 2.21 4.17
CA ARG A 42 -3.57 2.01 5.48
C ARG A 42 -2.55 0.87 5.47
N THR A 43 -1.48 1.08 6.19
CA THR A 43 -0.47 0.06 6.49
C THR A 43 -0.80 -0.55 7.85
N LYS A 44 -1.12 -1.85 7.87
CA LYS A 44 -1.44 -2.61 9.07
C LYS A 44 -0.24 -3.46 9.47
N ARG A 45 0.24 -3.32 10.71
CA ARG A 45 1.19 -4.29 11.29
C ARG A 45 0.48 -5.61 11.47
N ILE A 46 1.04 -6.69 10.94
CA ILE A 46 0.56 -8.03 11.23
C ILE A 46 1.43 -8.58 12.37
N ASP A 47 0.81 -9.14 13.40
CA ASP A 47 1.49 -9.77 14.55
C ASP A 47 2.04 -11.18 14.19
N ILE A 48 2.53 -11.33 12.96
CA ILE A 48 3.26 -12.51 12.49
C ILE A 48 4.76 -12.16 12.56
N PRO A 49 5.64 -13.07 13.01
CA PRO A 49 7.07 -12.81 13.19
C PRO A 49 7.85 -12.72 11.85
N SER A 50 7.20 -12.29 10.77
CA SER A 50 7.79 -12.12 9.46
C SER A 50 8.31 -10.70 9.21
N GLY A 51 8.05 -9.75 10.12
CA GLY A 51 8.49 -8.36 10.00
C GLY A 51 7.75 -7.57 8.91
N HIS A 52 6.75 -8.17 8.26
CA HIS A 52 5.97 -7.52 7.20
C HIS A 52 4.75 -6.77 7.76
N HIS A 53 4.56 -5.57 7.23
CA HIS A 53 3.31 -4.84 7.31
C HIS A 53 2.47 -5.13 6.06
N LEU A 54 1.16 -5.19 6.23
CA LEU A 54 0.20 -5.35 5.15
C LEU A 54 -0.32 -3.98 4.73
N ASP A 55 -0.17 -3.65 3.46
CA ASP A 55 -0.85 -2.49 2.88
C ASP A 55 -2.25 -2.89 2.40
N VAL A 56 -3.23 -2.09 2.81
CA VAL A 56 -4.65 -2.28 2.48
C VAL A 56 -5.17 -1.00 1.86
N ALA A 57 -5.73 -1.09 0.65
CA ALA A 57 -6.42 0.01 -0.01
C ALA A 57 -7.91 -0.33 -0.16
N LYS A 58 -8.79 0.61 0.21
CA LYS A 58 -10.22 0.56 -0.07
C LYS A 58 -10.49 1.41 -1.30
N ILE A 59 -11.07 0.80 -2.34
CA ILE A 59 -11.30 1.46 -3.63
C ILE A 59 -12.77 1.31 -4.02
N LYS A 60 -13.39 2.41 -4.47
CA LYS A 60 -14.76 2.43 -5.00
C LYS A 60 -14.76 2.52 -6.52
N VAL A 61 -14.99 1.39 -7.19
CA VAL A 61 -15.11 1.33 -8.64
C VAL A 61 -16.39 0.63 -9.07
N LYS A 62 -16.92 1.03 -10.23
CA LYS A 62 -18.01 0.30 -10.89
C LYS A 62 -17.40 -0.69 -11.87
N LEU A 63 -17.64 -1.98 -11.65
CA LEU A 63 -17.27 -3.02 -12.59
C LEU A 63 -18.17 -2.93 -13.82
N LYS A 64 -17.60 -3.16 -15.00
CA LYS A 64 -18.40 -3.42 -16.20
C LYS A 64 -18.75 -4.90 -16.21
N ASN A 65 -20.01 -5.21 -16.44
CA ASN A 65 -20.41 -6.57 -16.78
C ASN A 65 -20.08 -6.78 -18.27
N HIS A 66 -19.65 -8.00 -18.60
CA HIS A 66 -19.37 -8.42 -19.97
C HIS A 66 -20.61 -9.03 -20.62
#